data_AF-A0A952WED0-F1
#
_entry.id   AF-A0A952WED0-F1
#
_cell.length_a   1.000
_cell.length_b   1.000
_cell.length_c   1.000
_cell.angle_alpha   90.00
_cell.angle_beta   90.00
_cell.angle_gamma   90.00
#
_symmetry.space_group_name_H-M   'P 1'
#
loop_
_entity.id
_entity.type
_entity.pdbx_description
1 polymer ?
#
loop_
_entity_poly.entity_id
_entity_poly.type
_entity_poly.pdbx_seq_one_letter_code
_entity_poly.pdbx_strand_id
1 'polypeptide(L)'
;MTNRSINTVEALLRAYRAGYFPMGDNESGGGPVRWYNPDPRGVMPLDEGFHVPRRLAVRVRSGAFDVTTDRAFEAVIRACGEPRPPPGEQKSWIDERIIGAYTALHLAGHAHSIEAWVPGPGGPELVGGLYGVHIGAAFFAESKFYRPGKGTDASKVCLVRLVDHLRGRGFELLDVQFWNPHIAQFGCVEIPRAEYLDRLKRATAREVAWLPFEGCRDDRTAR
;
A
#
# COMPACT_ATOMS: atom_id res chain seq x y z
N MET A 1 -16.75 23.45 -4.52
CA MET A 1 -16.01 22.16 -4.42
C MET A 1 -15.92 21.83 -2.94
N THR A 2 -16.68 20.82 -2.50
CA THR A 2 -16.85 20.51 -1.07
C THR A 2 -15.54 20.03 -0.48
N ASN A 3 -15.02 20.76 0.51
CA ASN A 3 -13.93 20.36 1.38
C ASN A 3 -14.38 19.12 2.16
N ARG A 4 -14.33 17.93 1.53
CA ARG A 4 -14.61 16.66 2.22
C ARG A 4 -13.51 16.48 3.25
N SER A 5 -13.89 16.65 4.51
CA SER A 5 -13.01 16.49 5.66
C SER A 5 -12.53 15.04 5.75
N ILE A 6 -11.21 14.84 5.91
CA ILE A 6 -10.60 13.54 6.22
C ILE A 6 -10.64 13.22 7.73
N ASN A 7 -11.39 14.00 8.51
CA ASN A 7 -11.26 14.02 9.98
C ASN A 7 -11.95 12.83 10.66
N THR A 8 -12.61 11.93 9.93
CA THR A 8 -13.24 10.74 10.51
C THR A 8 -12.97 9.49 9.68
N VAL A 9 -12.84 8.36 10.36
CA VAL A 9 -12.71 7.03 9.77
C VAL A 9 -13.87 6.76 8.80
N GLU A 10 -15.11 7.03 9.23
CA GLU A 10 -16.31 6.78 8.40
C GLU A 10 -16.30 7.59 7.09
N ALA A 11 -15.92 8.88 7.15
CA ALA A 11 -15.85 9.72 5.96
C ALA A 11 -14.81 9.21 4.94
N LEU A 12 -13.63 8.78 5.42
CA LEU A 12 -12.61 8.17 4.58
C LEU A 12 -13.11 6.89 3.94
N LEU A 13 -13.65 5.96 4.74
CA LEU A 13 -14.16 4.70 4.23
C LEU A 13 -15.30 4.88 3.22
N ARG A 14 -16.17 5.87 3.42
CA ARG A 14 -17.21 6.24 2.44
C ARG A 14 -16.59 6.76 1.14
N ALA A 15 -15.53 7.55 1.21
CA ALA A 15 -14.83 8.04 0.02
C ALA A 15 -14.15 6.91 -0.75
N TYR A 16 -13.45 6.01 -0.06
CA TYR A 16 -12.84 4.82 -0.66
C TYR A 16 -13.87 3.92 -1.36
N ARG A 17 -15.03 3.67 -0.74
CA ARG A 17 -16.14 2.93 -1.38
C ARG A 17 -16.69 3.62 -2.63
N ALA A 18 -16.52 4.93 -2.75
CA ALA A 18 -16.89 5.70 -3.93
C ALA A 18 -15.72 5.86 -4.95
N GLY A 19 -14.60 5.16 -4.74
CA GLY A 19 -13.42 5.21 -5.59
C GLY A 19 -12.52 6.44 -5.38
N TYR A 20 -12.77 7.23 -4.35
CA TYR A 20 -11.96 8.42 -4.04
C TYR A 20 -10.90 8.13 -2.98
N PHE A 21 -9.70 8.69 -3.17
CA PHE A 21 -8.64 8.71 -2.16
C PHE A 21 -8.12 10.14 -1.95
N PRO A 22 -7.70 10.49 -0.72
CA PRO A 22 -7.15 11.80 -0.42
C PRO A 22 -5.63 11.87 -0.70
N MET A 23 -5.15 13.02 -1.13
CA MET A 23 -3.72 13.37 -1.06
C MET A 23 -3.57 14.79 -0.53
N GLY A 24 -2.59 15.01 0.35
CA GLY A 24 -2.27 16.34 0.87
C GLY A 24 -1.71 17.24 -0.23
N ASP A 25 -2.06 18.52 -0.17
CA ASP A 25 -1.47 19.54 -1.02
C ASP A 25 -0.31 20.22 -0.29
N ASN A 26 0.88 20.18 -0.89
CA ASN A 26 2.13 20.64 -0.29
C ASN A 26 2.49 22.09 -0.67
N GLU A 27 1.47 22.88 -0.98
CA GLU A 27 1.59 24.34 -0.98
C GLU A 27 2.06 24.82 0.39
N SER A 28 3.00 25.78 0.39
CA SER A 28 3.58 26.34 1.60
C SER A 28 2.48 26.88 2.52
N GLY A 29 2.27 26.23 3.67
CA GLY A 29 1.23 26.59 4.63
C GLY A 29 0.18 25.50 4.93
N GLY A 30 0.30 24.29 4.35
CA GLY A 30 -0.63 23.20 4.62
C GLY A 30 -1.92 23.32 3.81
N GLY A 31 -1.78 23.31 2.48
CA GLY A 31 -2.87 23.44 1.52
C GLY A 31 -3.99 22.41 1.73
N PRO A 32 -5.17 22.55 1.08
CA PRO A 32 -6.30 21.66 1.31
C PRO A 32 -5.98 20.20 0.93
N VAL A 33 -6.64 19.24 1.58
CA VAL A 33 -6.60 17.85 1.10
C VAL A 33 -7.40 17.75 -0.20
N ARG A 34 -6.78 17.23 -1.25
CA ARG A 34 -7.42 17.01 -2.55
C ARG A 34 -7.88 15.56 -2.67
N TRP A 35 -9.02 15.37 -3.33
CA TRP A 35 -9.62 14.06 -3.54
C TRP A 35 -9.52 13.67 -5.00
N TYR A 36 -9.04 12.46 -5.25
CA TYR A 36 -8.75 11.96 -6.59
C TYR A 36 -9.60 10.74 -6.92
N ASN A 37 -10.04 10.66 -8.18
CA ASN A 37 -10.69 9.49 -8.76
C ASN A 37 -10.33 9.43 -10.26
N PRO A 38 -9.07 9.04 -10.57
CA PRO A 38 -8.52 9.12 -11.92
C PRO A 38 -9.25 8.19 -12.89
N ASP A 39 -9.17 8.56 -14.16
CA ASP A 39 -9.62 7.77 -15.30
C ASP A 39 -8.55 7.89 -16.38
N PRO A 40 -7.79 6.81 -16.68
CA PRO A 40 -7.95 5.45 -16.15
C PRO A 40 -7.47 5.27 -14.69
N ARG A 41 -7.75 4.09 -14.11
CA ARG A 41 -7.36 3.69 -12.74
C ARG A 41 -6.36 2.54 -12.77
N GLY A 42 -5.27 2.65 -12.02
CA GLY A 42 -4.25 1.60 -11.90
C GLY A 42 -4.68 0.49 -10.95
N VAL A 43 -4.60 -0.77 -11.41
CA VAL A 43 -4.87 -1.97 -10.60
C VAL A 43 -3.75 -2.99 -10.75
N MET A 44 -3.40 -3.63 -9.64
CA MET A 44 -2.48 -4.76 -9.64
C MET A 44 -3.27 -6.06 -9.80
N PRO A 45 -2.89 -6.94 -10.73
CA PRO A 45 -3.55 -8.23 -10.87
C PRO A 45 -3.37 -9.09 -9.61
N LEU A 46 -4.41 -9.82 -9.23
CA LEU A 46 -4.37 -10.87 -8.21
C LEU A 46 -4.48 -12.28 -8.83
N ASP A 47 -4.49 -12.37 -10.17
CA ASP A 47 -4.54 -13.57 -10.99
C ASP A 47 -3.18 -13.83 -11.66
N GLU A 48 -3.10 -14.70 -12.66
CA GLU A 48 -1.89 -15.01 -13.42
C GLU A 48 -1.19 -13.79 -14.07
N GLY A 49 -1.86 -12.63 -14.15
CA GLY A 49 -1.27 -11.38 -14.64
C GLY A 49 -0.20 -10.78 -13.71
N PHE A 50 -0.14 -11.15 -12.43
CA PHE A 50 0.90 -10.65 -11.53
C PHE A 50 2.26 -11.28 -11.84
N HIS A 51 3.22 -10.44 -12.18
CA HIS A 51 4.57 -10.87 -12.54
C HIS A 51 5.58 -10.49 -11.45
N VAL A 52 6.50 -11.39 -11.10
CA VAL A 52 7.65 -11.06 -10.24
C VAL A 52 8.93 -11.17 -11.07
N PRO A 53 9.66 -10.07 -11.28
CA PRO A 53 10.93 -10.10 -12.00
C PRO A 53 11.88 -11.15 -11.43
N ARG A 54 12.56 -11.92 -12.29
CA ARG A 54 13.38 -13.08 -11.88
C ARG A 54 14.38 -12.77 -10.75
N ARG A 55 15.07 -11.63 -10.83
CA ARG A 55 16.03 -11.18 -9.79
C ARG A 55 15.34 -10.91 -8.45
N LEU A 56 14.17 -10.28 -8.48
CA LEU A 56 13.37 -10.04 -7.28
C LEU A 56 12.84 -11.36 -6.70
N ALA A 57 12.42 -12.30 -7.54
CA ALA A 57 11.95 -13.61 -7.07
C ALA A 57 13.03 -14.36 -6.28
N VAL A 58 14.30 -14.26 -6.70
CA VAL A 58 15.45 -14.79 -5.93
C VAL A 58 15.58 -14.06 -4.58
N ARG A 59 15.46 -12.74 -4.57
CA ARG A 59 15.53 -11.91 -3.36
C ARG A 59 14.41 -12.21 -2.36
N VAL A 60 13.20 -12.44 -2.84
CA VAL A 60 12.04 -12.83 -2.01
C VAL A 60 12.32 -14.17 -1.31
N ARG A 61 12.81 -15.18 -2.06
CA ARG A 61 13.09 -16.51 -1.51
C ARG A 61 14.32 -16.57 -0.60
N SER A 62 15.23 -15.61 -0.69
CA SER A 62 16.47 -15.65 0.11
C SER A 62 16.27 -15.30 1.58
N GLY A 63 15.06 -14.88 2.00
CA GLY A 63 14.82 -14.41 3.38
C GLY A 63 15.63 -13.16 3.71
N ALA A 64 15.90 -12.29 2.72
CA ALA A 64 16.72 -11.09 2.91
C ALA A 64 16.11 -10.07 3.89
N PHE A 65 14.81 -10.18 4.16
CA PHE A 65 14.07 -9.33 5.08
C PHE A 65 13.16 -10.20 5.93
N ASP A 66 13.09 -9.90 7.23
CA ASP A 66 11.98 -10.37 8.05
C ASP A 66 10.77 -9.48 7.73
N VAL A 67 9.65 -10.09 7.34
CA VAL A 67 8.47 -9.35 6.87
C VAL A 67 7.33 -9.54 7.85
N THR A 68 6.78 -8.45 8.33
CA THR A 68 5.68 -8.44 9.30
C THR A 68 4.54 -7.57 8.80
N THR A 69 3.42 -7.61 9.51
CA THR A 69 2.33 -6.67 9.30
C THR A 69 1.91 -6.02 10.61
N ASP A 70 1.44 -4.79 10.54
CA ASP A 70 0.81 -4.06 11.64
C ASP A 70 1.69 -3.89 12.89
N ARG A 71 3.01 -4.11 12.78
CA ARG A 71 3.95 -3.90 13.91
C ARG A 71 4.41 -2.45 14.04
N ALA A 72 4.40 -1.70 12.94
CA ALA A 72 4.97 -0.34 12.93
C ALA A 72 4.27 0.59 11.94
N PHE A 73 2.92 0.59 11.92
CA PHE A 73 2.13 1.35 10.95
C PHE A 73 2.52 2.83 10.86
N GLU A 74 2.58 3.53 12.00
CA GLU A 74 2.93 4.95 12.02
C GLU A 74 4.36 5.20 11.49
N ALA A 75 5.31 4.32 11.82
CA ALA A 75 6.68 4.43 11.30
C ALA A 75 6.74 4.24 9.78
N VAL A 76 5.92 3.33 9.23
CA VAL A 76 5.83 3.09 7.78
C VAL A 76 5.25 4.31 7.06
N ILE A 77 4.11 4.85 7.50
CA ILE A 77 3.48 6.00 6.82
C ILE A 77 4.37 7.25 6.92
N ARG A 78 5.02 7.47 8.07
CA ARG A 78 6.00 8.56 8.22
C ARG A 78 7.18 8.39 7.26
N ALA A 79 7.74 7.20 7.15
CA ALA A 79 8.83 6.92 6.22
C ALA A 79 8.41 7.04 4.74
N CYS A 80 7.15 6.77 4.41
CA CYS A 80 6.58 7.08 3.09
C CYS A 80 6.47 8.60 2.82
N GLY A 81 6.38 9.41 3.88
CA GLY A 81 6.39 10.88 3.83
C GLY A 81 7.77 11.50 3.64
N GLU A 82 8.85 10.75 3.88
CA GLU A 82 10.22 11.26 3.78
C GLU A 82 10.61 11.59 2.31
N PRO A 83 11.48 12.58 2.09
CA PRO A 83 12.01 12.89 0.76
C PRO A 83 12.71 11.68 0.11
N ARG A 84 12.43 11.43 -1.16
CA ARG A 84 13.04 10.33 -1.93
C ARG A 84 14.29 10.80 -2.69
N PRO A 85 15.37 10.00 -2.73
CA PRO A 85 16.52 10.28 -3.60
C PRO A 85 16.26 9.88 -5.06
N PRO A 86 16.83 10.62 -6.05
CA PRO A 86 17.64 11.82 -5.90
C PRO A 86 16.80 13.06 -5.52
N PRO A 87 17.40 14.08 -4.87
CA PRO A 87 16.69 15.29 -4.49
C PRO A 87 16.07 15.97 -5.72
N GLY A 88 14.75 16.17 -5.72
CA GLY A 88 14.03 16.81 -6.82
C GLY A 88 12.70 16.16 -7.19
N GLU A 89 12.43 14.93 -6.73
CA GLU A 89 11.08 14.37 -6.80
C GLU A 89 10.14 15.09 -5.82
N GLN A 90 8.90 15.24 -6.27
CA GLN A 90 7.82 16.03 -5.66
C GLN A 90 7.77 15.87 -4.13
N LYS A 91 7.54 16.99 -3.41
CA LYS A 91 7.22 16.97 -1.97
C LYS A 91 6.16 15.90 -1.72
N SER A 92 6.40 14.99 -0.77
CA SER A 92 5.49 13.89 -0.46
C SER A 92 4.16 14.42 0.04
N TRP A 93 3.04 14.03 -0.57
CA TRP A 93 1.67 14.44 -0.21
C TRP A 93 1.22 13.97 1.19
N ILE A 94 2.07 13.20 1.87
CA ILE A 94 1.83 12.66 3.21
C ILE A 94 2.33 13.69 4.23
N ASP A 95 1.40 14.49 4.74
CA ASP A 95 1.62 15.40 5.86
C ASP A 95 1.04 14.84 7.18
N GLU A 96 1.17 15.58 8.28
CA GLU A 96 0.64 15.16 9.59
C GLU A 96 -0.88 14.92 9.61
N ARG A 97 -1.65 15.55 8.72
CA ARG A 97 -3.11 15.33 8.63
C ARG A 97 -3.39 13.97 8.00
N ILE A 98 -2.68 13.64 6.92
CA ILE A 98 -2.72 12.32 6.31
C ILE A 98 -2.23 11.26 7.30
N ILE A 99 -1.12 11.50 8.00
CA ILE A 99 -0.59 10.55 9.00
C ILE A 99 -1.63 10.30 10.11
N GLY A 100 -2.23 11.35 10.67
CA GLY A 100 -3.26 11.22 11.70
C GLY A 100 -4.51 10.48 11.20
N ALA A 101 -4.99 10.80 10.01
CA ALA A 101 -6.16 10.16 9.40
C ALA A 101 -5.97 8.65 9.16
N TYR A 102 -4.83 8.25 8.62
CA TYR A 102 -4.55 6.84 8.33
C TYR A 102 -4.14 6.07 9.58
N THR A 103 -3.53 6.72 10.57
CA THR A 103 -3.30 6.11 11.89
C THR A 103 -4.64 5.84 12.58
N ALA A 104 -5.62 6.75 12.46
CA ALA A 104 -6.97 6.50 12.96
C ALA A 104 -7.66 5.34 12.21
N LEU A 105 -7.47 5.21 10.88
CA LEU A 105 -7.94 4.04 10.12
C LEU A 105 -7.29 2.74 10.61
N HIS A 106 -5.99 2.76 10.89
CA HIS A 106 -5.26 1.60 11.40
C HIS A 106 -5.78 1.16 12.77
N LEU A 107 -5.94 2.10 13.71
CA LEU A 107 -6.52 1.82 15.03
C LEU A 107 -7.97 1.31 14.95
N ALA A 108 -8.71 1.69 13.92
CA ALA A 108 -10.04 1.17 13.64
C ALA A 108 -10.06 -0.17 12.88
N GLY A 109 -8.89 -0.77 12.57
CA GLY A 109 -8.78 -2.05 11.88
C GLY A 109 -8.99 -1.99 10.37
N HIS A 110 -8.86 -0.80 9.76
CA HIS A 110 -9.11 -0.57 8.34
C HIS A 110 -7.88 -0.18 7.53
N ALA A 111 -6.75 0.12 8.17
CA ALA A 111 -5.50 0.34 7.47
C ALA A 111 -4.41 -0.57 8.03
N HIS A 112 -3.57 -1.08 7.14
CA HIS A 112 -2.57 -2.08 7.47
C HIS A 112 -1.23 -1.73 6.86
N SER A 113 -0.17 -2.07 7.57
CA SER A 113 1.20 -1.93 7.10
C SER A 113 1.83 -3.30 6.85
N ILE A 114 2.76 -3.35 5.91
CA ILE A 114 3.67 -4.47 5.69
C ILE A 114 5.09 -3.94 5.82
N GLU A 115 5.83 -4.45 6.78
CA GLU A 115 7.16 -3.97 7.15
C GLU A 115 8.24 -4.95 6.72
N ALA A 116 9.39 -4.43 6.31
CA ALA A 116 10.60 -5.21 6.04
C ALA A 116 11.71 -4.80 7.00
N TRP A 117 12.22 -5.78 7.73
CA TRP A 117 13.22 -5.61 8.78
C TRP A 117 14.53 -6.34 8.45
N VAL A 118 15.63 -5.81 8.96
CA VAL A 118 16.93 -6.49 9.00
C VAL A 118 17.50 -6.46 10.43
N PRO A 119 18.41 -7.38 10.79
CA PRO A 119 19.14 -7.26 12.05
C PRO A 119 19.95 -5.95 12.09
N GLY A 120 19.84 -5.21 13.20
CA GLY A 120 20.61 -3.99 13.46
C GLY A 120 21.31 -4.04 14.81
N PRO A 121 22.26 -3.11 15.08
CA PRO A 121 23.07 -3.12 16.31
C PRO A 121 22.27 -2.99 17.61
N GLY A 122 21.07 -2.40 17.55
CA GLY A 122 20.16 -2.21 18.69
C GLY A 122 18.86 -3.01 18.59
N GLY A 123 18.80 -4.03 17.72
CA GLY A 123 17.58 -4.78 17.42
C GLY A 123 17.15 -4.66 15.96
N PRO A 124 15.95 -5.14 15.60
CA PRO A 124 15.44 -5.08 14.23
C PRO A 124 15.34 -3.64 13.70
N GLU A 125 15.86 -3.40 12.50
CA GLU A 125 15.82 -2.11 11.83
C GLU A 125 14.80 -2.13 10.67
N LEU A 126 13.86 -1.19 10.70
CA LEU A 126 12.87 -1.00 9.63
C LEU A 126 13.53 -0.40 8.39
N VAL A 127 13.67 -1.19 7.32
CA VAL A 127 14.39 -0.79 6.10
C VAL A 127 13.49 -0.62 4.88
N GLY A 128 12.21 -0.96 5.00
CA GLY A 128 11.22 -0.68 3.98
C GLY A 128 9.84 -1.12 4.39
N GLY A 129 8.87 -0.78 3.57
CA GLY A 129 7.49 -1.15 3.83
C GLY A 129 6.53 -0.49 2.88
N LEU A 130 5.26 -0.84 3.05
CA LEU A 130 4.13 -0.19 2.42
C LEU A 130 2.94 -0.20 3.37
N TYR A 131 2.00 0.71 3.18
CA TYR A 131 0.73 0.69 3.89
C TYR A 131 -0.44 0.80 2.92
N GLY A 132 -1.61 0.39 3.40
CA GLY A 132 -2.83 0.46 2.61
C GLY A 132 -4.10 0.44 3.45
N VAL A 133 -5.23 0.66 2.78
CA VAL A 133 -6.57 0.61 3.37
C VAL A 133 -7.25 -0.68 2.92
N HIS A 134 -8.06 -1.26 3.80
CA HIS A 134 -8.78 -2.50 3.59
C HIS A 134 -10.28 -2.28 3.80
N ILE A 135 -11.08 -2.65 2.79
CA ILE A 135 -12.54 -2.64 2.85
C ILE A 135 -13.08 -3.89 2.15
N GLY A 136 -13.56 -4.86 2.91
CA GLY A 136 -14.06 -6.11 2.36
C GLY A 136 -12.97 -6.82 1.56
N ALA A 137 -13.29 -7.34 0.38
CA ALA A 137 -12.30 -7.98 -0.50
C ALA A 137 -11.43 -6.98 -1.31
N ALA A 138 -11.41 -5.68 -0.97
CA ALA A 138 -10.59 -4.67 -1.62
C ALA A 138 -9.45 -4.18 -0.72
N PHE A 139 -8.25 -4.06 -1.29
CA PHE A 139 -7.07 -3.45 -0.67
C PHE A 139 -6.56 -2.30 -1.54
N PHE A 140 -6.32 -1.15 -0.92
CA PHE A 140 -5.82 0.07 -1.57
C PHE A 140 -4.37 0.26 -1.11
N ALA A 141 -3.39 0.00 -1.97
CA ALA A 141 -1.97 0.17 -1.65
C ALA A 141 -1.59 1.64 -1.81
N GLU A 142 -1.41 2.35 -0.71
CA GLU A 142 -1.36 3.82 -0.69
C GLU A 142 0.04 4.37 -1.02
N SER A 143 1.05 3.89 -0.30
CA SER A 143 2.43 4.30 -0.54
C SER A 143 3.40 3.27 0.01
N LYS A 144 4.65 3.40 -0.42
CA LYS A 144 5.75 2.53 -0.03
C LYS A 144 7.06 3.31 0.08
N PHE A 145 7.98 2.77 0.86
CA PHE A 145 9.32 3.32 1.04
C PHE A 145 10.36 2.21 1.18
N TYR A 146 11.61 2.55 0.94
CA TYR A 146 12.74 1.74 1.36
C TYR A 146 13.91 2.65 1.70
N ARG A 147 14.81 2.19 2.57
CA ARG A 147 16.05 2.89 2.93
C ARG A 147 17.16 2.47 1.97
N PRO A 148 17.76 3.36 1.16
CA PRO A 148 18.89 3.01 0.31
C PRO A 148 20.05 2.40 1.11
N GLY A 149 20.79 1.48 0.48
CA GLY A 149 21.93 0.79 1.10
C GLY A 149 21.55 -0.43 1.94
N LYS A 150 20.56 -0.32 2.83
CA LYS A 150 20.10 -1.43 3.70
C LYS A 150 18.83 -2.13 3.21
N GLY A 151 17.93 -1.38 2.57
CA GLY A 151 16.60 -1.80 2.17
C GLY A 151 16.38 -1.94 0.67
N THR A 152 17.44 -2.10 -0.14
CA THR A 152 17.27 -2.28 -1.59
C THR A 152 16.30 -3.44 -1.88
N ASP A 153 15.26 -3.15 -2.67
CA ASP A 153 14.13 -4.03 -2.98
C ASP A 153 13.16 -4.35 -1.82
N ALA A 154 13.34 -3.80 -0.61
CA ALA A 154 12.47 -4.09 0.54
C ALA A 154 10.98 -3.81 0.26
N SER A 155 10.64 -2.64 -0.29
CA SER A 155 9.25 -2.31 -0.64
C SER A 155 8.67 -3.20 -1.73
N LYS A 156 9.51 -3.72 -2.64
CA LYS A 156 9.09 -4.68 -3.67
C LYS A 156 8.82 -6.05 -3.06
N VAL A 157 9.66 -6.48 -2.11
CA VAL A 157 9.42 -7.71 -1.34
C VAL A 157 8.11 -7.58 -0.55
N CYS A 158 7.86 -6.45 0.11
CA CYS A 158 6.57 -6.20 0.78
C CYS A 158 5.38 -6.26 -0.19
N LEU A 159 5.51 -5.73 -1.41
CA LEU A 159 4.46 -5.82 -2.43
C LEU A 159 4.18 -7.26 -2.87
N VAL A 160 5.22 -8.07 -3.09
CA VAL A 160 5.04 -9.50 -3.42
C VAL A 160 4.33 -10.22 -2.29
N ARG A 161 4.76 -9.99 -1.03
CA ARG A 161 4.13 -10.58 0.15
C ARG A 161 2.69 -10.11 0.36
N LEU A 162 2.38 -8.85 0.03
CA LEU A 162 1.00 -8.36 -0.01
C LEU A 162 0.18 -9.16 -1.02
N VAL A 163 0.62 -9.30 -2.26
CA VAL A 163 -0.15 -10.02 -3.30
C VAL A 163 -0.39 -11.48 -2.91
N ASP A 164 0.64 -12.17 -2.38
CA ASP A 164 0.50 -13.54 -1.89
C ASP A 164 -0.53 -13.62 -0.75
N HIS A 165 -0.51 -12.66 0.18
CA HIS A 165 -1.49 -12.57 1.26
C HIS A 165 -2.91 -12.35 0.72
N LEU A 166 -3.10 -11.35 -0.14
CA LEU A 166 -4.41 -11.01 -0.70
C LEU A 166 -5.04 -12.20 -1.44
N ARG A 167 -4.25 -12.91 -2.26
CA ARG A 167 -4.67 -14.14 -2.95
C ARG A 167 -5.09 -15.23 -1.96
N GLY A 168 -4.25 -15.52 -0.97
CA GLY A 168 -4.52 -16.55 0.03
C GLY A 168 -5.72 -16.25 0.94
N ARG A 169 -6.17 -14.99 0.99
CA ARG A 169 -7.30 -14.54 1.81
C ARG A 169 -8.59 -14.28 1.02
N GLY A 170 -8.54 -14.39 -0.32
CA GLY A 170 -9.71 -14.22 -1.18
C GLY A 170 -10.09 -12.77 -1.47
N PHE A 171 -9.11 -11.85 -1.44
CA PHE A 171 -9.28 -10.49 -1.95
C PHE A 171 -9.45 -10.51 -3.48
N GLU A 172 -10.20 -9.55 -4.00
CA GLU A 172 -10.59 -9.46 -5.41
C GLU A 172 -10.05 -8.21 -6.10
N LEU A 173 -9.62 -7.21 -5.34
CA LEU A 173 -9.14 -5.93 -5.89
C LEU A 173 -7.93 -5.43 -5.11
N LEU A 174 -6.81 -5.23 -5.82
CA LEU A 174 -5.66 -4.48 -5.35
C LEU A 174 -5.53 -3.18 -6.17
N ASP A 175 -5.96 -2.08 -5.56
CA ASP A 175 -5.89 -0.72 -6.14
C ASP A 175 -4.51 -0.11 -5.86
N VAL A 176 -3.88 0.42 -6.91
CA VAL A 176 -2.59 1.12 -6.85
C VAL A 176 -2.68 2.55 -7.40
N GLN A 177 -3.91 3.05 -7.53
CA GLN A 177 -4.34 4.39 -7.96
C GLN A 177 -3.83 4.82 -9.33
N PHE A 178 -2.52 5.03 -9.47
CA PHE A 178 -1.86 5.48 -10.68
C PHE A 178 -0.89 4.43 -11.19
N TRP A 179 -0.98 4.12 -12.48
CA TRP A 179 0.05 3.34 -13.13
C TRP A 179 1.36 4.12 -13.23
N ASN A 180 2.48 3.40 -13.16
CA ASN A 180 3.79 3.93 -13.50
C ASN A 180 4.73 2.80 -13.96
N PRO A 181 5.82 3.10 -14.69
CA PRO A 181 6.76 2.08 -15.17
C PRO A 181 7.33 1.18 -14.06
N HIS A 182 7.47 1.70 -12.84
CA HIS A 182 7.99 0.94 -11.73
C HIS A 182 7.02 -0.14 -11.24
N ILE A 183 5.71 0.09 -11.23
CA ILE A 183 4.73 -0.95 -10.86
C ILE A 183 4.27 -1.78 -12.07
N ALA A 184 4.43 -1.27 -13.29
CA ALA A 184 4.15 -2.00 -14.53
C ALA A 184 4.95 -3.30 -14.65
N GLN A 185 6.19 -3.32 -14.14
CA GLN A 185 7.02 -4.53 -14.12
C GLN A 185 6.39 -5.69 -13.33
N PHE A 186 5.37 -5.42 -12.51
CA PHE A 186 4.62 -6.42 -11.75
C PHE A 186 3.32 -6.88 -12.44
N GLY A 187 3.05 -6.40 -13.65
CA GLY A 187 1.79 -6.66 -14.37
C GLY A 187 0.69 -5.64 -14.05
N CYS A 188 1.00 -4.53 -13.38
CA CYS A 188 0.02 -3.46 -13.17
C CYS A 188 -0.56 -2.96 -14.51
N VAL A 189 -1.88 -2.84 -14.55
CA VAL A 189 -2.64 -2.36 -15.72
C VAL A 189 -3.47 -1.14 -15.37
N GLU A 190 -3.82 -0.37 -16.39
CA GLU A 190 -4.81 0.70 -16.31
C GLU A 190 -6.14 0.18 -16.85
N ILE A 191 -7.22 0.40 -16.10
CA ILE A 191 -8.59 0.09 -16.53
C ILE A 191 -9.45 1.36 -16.52
N PRO A 192 -10.48 1.47 -17.38
CA PRO A 192 -11.42 2.58 -17.34
C PRO A 192 -12.06 2.70 -15.95
N ARG A 193 -12.27 3.93 -15.47
CA ARG A 193 -12.85 4.18 -14.14
C ARG A 193 -14.20 3.48 -13.95
N ALA A 194 -15.03 3.39 -14.98
CA ALA A 194 -16.31 2.69 -14.92
C ALA A 194 -16.13 1.22 -14.53
N GLU A 195 -15.19 0.53 -15.19
CA GLU A 195 -14.86 -0.86 -14.90
C GLU A 195 -14.28 -1.04 -13.49
N TYR A 196 -13.40 -0.12 -13.07
CA TYR A 196 -12.86 -0.12 -11.71
C TYR A 196 -13.97 0.02 -10.66
N LEU A 197 -14.92 0.95 -10.84
CA LEU A 197 -16.01 1.16 -9.89
C LEU A 197 -16.92 -0.08 -9.78
N ASP A 198 -17.14 -0.80 -10.88
CA ASP A 198 -17.87 -2.06 -10.86
C ASP A 198 -17.12 -3.16 -10.08
N ARG A 199 -15.80 -3.28 -10.28
CA ARG A 199 -14.94 -4.21 -9.51
C ARG A 199 -14.93 -3.84 -8.02
N LEU A 200 -14.78 -2.55 -7.72
CA LEU A 200 -14.76 -2.02 -6.35
C LEU A 200 -16.07 -2.28 -5.60
N LYS A 201 -17.22 -2.06 -6.25
CA LYS A 201 -18.54 -2.31 -5.66
C LYS A 201 -18.71 -3.79 -5.28
N ARG A 202 -18.25 -4.71 -6.13
CA ARG A 202 -18.29 -6.16 -5.84
C ARG A 202 -17.37 -6.53 -4.68
N ALA A 203 -16.10 -6.10 -4.76
CA ALA A 203 -15.09 -6.43 -3.77
C ALA A 203 -15.47 -5.91 -2.36
N THR A 204 -15.94 -4.66 -2.27
CA THR A 204 -16.32 -4.06 -0.97
C THR A 204 -17.63 -4.60 -0.37
N ALA A 205 -18.43 -5.34 -1.15
CA ALA A 205 -19.64 -6.01 -0.66
C ALA A 205 -19.35 -7.40 -0.06
N ARG A 206 -18.16 -7.97 -0.30
CA ARG A 206 -17.73 -9.24 0.30
C ARG A 206 -16.93 -8.97 1.57
N GLU A 207 -17.31 -9.62 2.67
CA GLU A 207 -16.54 -9.56 3.90
C GLU A 207 -15.33 -10.49 3.82
N VAL A 208 -14.14 -9.89 3.90
CA VAL A 208 -12.87 -10.59 4.04
C VAL A 208 -12.16 -9.92 5.20
N ALA A 209 -11.65 -10.71 6.16
CA ALA A 209 -10.88 -10.16 7.27
C ALA A 209 -9.39 -10.14 6.93
N TRP A 210 -8.75 -9.00 7.20
CA TRP A 210 -7.31 -8.91 7.29
C TRP A 210 -6.82 -9.75 8.47
N LEU A 211 -5.86 -10.64 8.24
CA LEU A 211 -5.21 -11.40 9.29
C LEU A 211 -3.71 -11.08 9.27
N PRO A 212 -3.17 -10.44 10.32
CA PRO A 212 -1.76 -10.14 10.40
C PRO A 212 -0.89 -11.38 10.19
N PHE A 213 0.25 -11.21 9.53
CA PHE A 213 1.24 -12.26 9.35
C PHE A 213 2.64 -11.78 9.74
N GLU A 214 3.46 -12.73 10.15
CA GLU A 214 4.83 -12.48 10.58
C GLU A 214 5.77 -13.49 9.93
N GLY A 215 7.01 -13.07 9.73
CA GLY A 215 8.09 -13.91 9.20
C GLY A 215 8.17 -13.97 7.68
N CYS A 216 9.35 -14.40 7.22
CA CYS A 216 9.49 -15.03 5.92
C CYS A 216 8.77 -16.39 5.99
N ARG A 217 7.52 -16.51 5.52
CA ARG A 217 6.89 -17.83 5.45
C ARG A 217 7.63 -18.64 4.39
N ASP A 218 8.54 -19.48 4.88
CA ASP A 218 8.97 -20.70 4.23
C ASP A 218 7.85 -21.73 4.47
N ASP A 219 6.74 -21.60 3.75
CA ASP A 219 5.71 -22.63 3.74
C ASP A 219 5.52 -23.14 2.33
N ARG A 220 5.74 -24.44 2.22
CA ARG A 220 5.55 -25.30 1.07
C ARG A 220 4.08 -25.34 0.65
N THR A 221 3.56 -24.26 0.11
CA THR A 221 2.35 -24.26 -0.74
C THR A 221 2.75 -24.00 -2.19
N ALA A 222 3.70 -24.81 -2.66
CA ALA A 222 3.70 -25.26 -4.04
C ALA A 222 2.81 -26.50 -4.11
N ARG A 223 1.57 -26.31 -4.56
CA ARG A 223 0.84 -27.23 -5.44
C ARG A 223 -0.06 -26.40 -6.33
#